data_AF-A0A8S7TEQ1-F1
#
_entry.id   AF-A0A8S7TEQ1-F1
#
_cell.length_a   1.000
_cell.length_b   1.000
_cell.length_c   1.000
_cell.angle_alpha   90.00
_cell.angle_beta   90.00
_cell.angle_gamma   90.00
#
_symmetry.space_group_name_H-M   'P 1'
#
loop_
_entity.id
_entity.type
_entity.pdbx_description
1 polymer ?
#
loop_
_entity_poly.entity_id
_entity_poly.type
_entity_poly.pdbx_seq_one_letter_code
_entity_poly.pdbx_strand_id
1 'polypeptide(L)' 'MNRTSPYYCRRSVLSLLISALIYAPPGMTAFTPDVIGVVNDETVDGSQRVDERGTTNNTHIINHGQQNVHGGVSNGSL' A
#
# COMPACT_ATOMS: atom_id res chain seq x y z
N MET A 1 -30.24 -43.22 -4.31
CA MET A 1 -29.73 -41.93 -3.78
C MET A 1 -28.21 -41.94 -3.86
N ASN A 2 -27.62 -41.09 -4.71
CA ASN A 2 -26.31 -40.46 -4.49
C ASN A 2 -26.02 -39.48 -5.64
N ARG A 3 -26.29 -38.18 -5.41
CA ARG A 3 -25.84 -37.09 -6.28
C ARG A 3 -24.90 -36.25 -5.45
N THR A 4 -23.62 -36.59 -5.44
CA THR A 4 -22.55 -35.69 -5.02
C THR A 4 -22.47 -34.60 -6.09
N SER A 5 -23.28 -33.56 -5.94
CA SER A 5 -23.10 -32.32 -6.68
C SER A 5 -21.83 -31.67 -6.15
N PRO A 6 -20.74 -31.57 -6.94
CA PRO A 6 -19.64 -30.73 -6.54
C PRO A 6 -20.18 -29.29 -6.60
N TYR A 7 -20.29 -28.67 -5.43
CA TYR A 7 -20.51 -27.23 -5.30
C TYR A 7 -19.32 -26.50 -5.92
N TYR A 8 -19.23 -26.50 -7.25
CA TYR A 8 -18.40 -25.55 -7.99
C TYR A 8 -19.11 -24.21 -7.85
N CYS A 9 -18.84 -23.57 -6.71
CA CYS A 9 -19.25 -22.22 -6.42
C CYS A 9 -18.64 -21.36 -7.51
N ARG A 10 -19.42 -20.99 -8.53
CA ARG A 10 -19.04 -19.98 -9.53
C ARG A 10 -18.97 -18.64 -8.80
N ARG A 11 -17.91 -18.45 -8.01
CA ARG A 11 -17.55 -17.15 -7.49
C ARG A 11 -17.20 -16.32 -8.72
N SER A 12 -18.12 -15.43 -9.08
CA SER A 12 -17.88 -14.42 -10.10
C SER A 12 -16.54 -13.75 -9.80
N VAL A 13 -15.76 -13.42 -10.83
CA VAL A 13 -14.50 -12.67 -10.68
C VAL A 13 -14.72 -11.42 -9.81
N LEU A 14 -15.90 -10.81 -9.93
CA LEU A 14 -16.33 -9.69 -9.10
C LEU A 14 -16.34 -10.01 -7.59
N SER A 15 -16.81 -11.19 -7.19
CA SER A 15 -16.79 -11.63 -5.79
C SER A 15 -15.39 -11.89 -5.25
N LEU A 16 -14.45 -12.29 -6.13
CA LEU A 16 -13.03 -12.45 -5.80
C LEU A 16 -12.35 -11.10 -5.61
N LEU A 17 -12.61 -10.13 -6.52
CA LEU A 17 -12.10 -8.77 -6.42
C LEU A 17 -12.61 -8.05 -5.17
N ILE A 18 -13.90 -8.20 -4.84
CA ILE A 18 -14.48 -7.61 -3.61
C ILE A 18 -13.85 -8.24 -2.36
N SER A 19 -13.66 -9.55 -2.35
CA SER A 19 -13.00 -10.23 -1.21
C SER A 19 -11.55 -9.76 -1.04
N ALA A 20 -10.81 -9.61 -2.14
CA ALA A 20 -9.43 -9.12 -2.13
C ALA A 20 -9.35 -7.65 -1.66
N LEU A 21 -10.31 -6.81 -2.04
CA LEU A 21 -10.37 -5.42 -1.61
C LEU A 21 -10.65 -5.28 -0.10
N ILE A 22 -11.55 -6.12 0.44
CA ILE A 22 -11.89 -6.11 1.87
C ILE A 22 -10.78 -6.75 2.73
N TYR A 23 -10.07 -7.73 2.17
CA TYR A 23 -8.97 -8.42 2.87
C TYR A 23 -7.61 -7.72 2.73
N ALA A 24 -7.48 -6.71 1.88
CA ALA A 24 -6.26 -5.94 1.77
C ALA A 24 -5.93 -5.31 3.14
N PRO A 25 -4.72 -5.56 3.70
CA PRO A 25 -4.32 -4.96 4.96
C PRO A 25 -4.43 -3.43 4.86
N PRO A 26 -5.11 -2.76 5.81
CA PRO A 26 -5.07 -1.31 5.87
C PRO A 26 -3.61 -0.86 6.08
N GLY A 27 -3.08 -0.06 5.16
CA GLY A 27 -1.70 0.44 5.22
C GLY A 27 -0.74 -0.04 4.12
N MET A 28 -1.17 -0.83 3.14
CA MET A 28 -0.38 -1.01 1.92
C MET A 28 -0.68 0.13 0.94
N THR A 29 -0.09 1.30 1.17
CA THR A 29 -0.06 2.31 0.11
C THR A 29 1.02 1.95 -0.90
N ALA A 30 0.77 2.28 -2.17
CA ALA A 30 1.74 2.08 -3.23
C ALA A 30 2.99 2.91 -2.96
N PHE A 31 4.17 2.31 -3.14
CA PHE A 31 5.46 2.97 -3.01
C PHE A 31 5.59 4.12 -4.03
N THR A 32 5.85 5.32 -3.52
CA THR A 32 5.94 6.59 -4.22
C THR A 32 7.39 7.08 -4.15
N PRO A 33 8.18 6.87 -5.21
CA PRO A 33 9.60 7.21 -5.19
C PRO A 33 9.84 8.72 -5.14
N ASP A 34 8.99 9.55 -5.75
CA ASP A 34 9.10 11.02 -5.70
C ASP A 34 7.80 11.63 -5.15
N VAL A 35 7.89 12.26 -3.99
CA VAL A 35 6.73 12.83 -3.28
C VAL A 35 6.59 14.30 -3.63
N ILE A 36 5.60 14.60 -4.49
CA ILE A 36 5.20 15.94 -4.90
C ILE A 36 3.73 16.13 -4.51
N GLY A 37 3.45 16.11 -3.22
CA GLY A 37 2.10 16.12 -2.66
C GLY A 37 2.08 15.52 -1.26
N VAL A 38 0.92 15.10 -0.77
CA VAL A 38 0.79 14.46 0.54
C VAL A 38 0.67 12.95 0.39
N VAL A 39 1.51 12.20 1.09
CA VAL A 39 1.50 10.73 1.15
C VAL A 39 1.42 10.30 2.62
N ASN A 40 0.53 9.36 2.93
CA ASN A 40 0.27 8.92 4.30
C ASN A 40 0.39 7.40 4.41
N ASP A 41 0.86 6.91 5.55
CA ASP A 41 0.86 5.50 5.94
C ASP A 41 1.58 4.58 4.93
N GLU A 42 2.67 5.10 4.38
CA GLU A 42 3.40 4.41 3.32
C GLU A 42 4.52 3.53 3.84
N THR A 43 4.68 2.36 3.21
CA THR A 43 5.81 1.50 3.47
C THR A 43 6.89 1.68 2.40
N VAL A 44 8.09 2.07 2.81
CA VAL A 44 9.23 2.34 1.93
C VAL A 44 10.26 1.22 2.06
N ASP A 45 10.43 0.44 0.99
CA ASP A 45 11.45 -0.63 0.85
C ASP A 45 12.57 -0.26 -0.15
N GLY A 46 12.44 0.92 -0.79
CA GLY A 46 13.37 1.45 -1.78
C GLY A 46 13.79 2.89 -1.46
N SER A 47 14.22 3.64 -2.47
CA SER A 47 14.57 5.06 -2.29
C SER A 47 13.37 5.95 -2.54
N GLN A 48 12.95 6.67 -1.52
CA GLN A 48 11.95 7.73 -1.60
C GLN A 48 12.61 9.10 -1.45
N ARG A 49 12.25 10.03 -2.34
CA ARG A 49 12.61 11.44 -2.30
C ARG A 49 11.38 12.27 -1.95
N VAL A 50 11.50 13.12 -0.94
CA VAL A 50 10.45 14.08 -0.57
C VAL A 50 10.89 15.46 -1.02
N ASP A 51 10.35 15.96 -2.13
CA ASP A 51 10.69 17.28 -2.65
C ASP A 51 10.02 18.40 -1.83
N GLU A 52 10.36 19.64 -2.13
CA GLU A 52 9.88 20.89 -1.49
C GLU A 52 8.35 20.99 -1.34
N ARG A 53 7.61 20.30 -2.21
CA ARG A 53 6.15 20.27 -2.26
C ARG A 53 5.56 18.99 -1.66
N GLY A 54 6.43 18.12 -1.18
CA GLY A 54 6.14 16.82 -0.63
C GLY A 54 5.91 16.86 0.87
N THR A 55 4.95 16.06 1.33
CA THR A 55 4.73 15.77 2.74
C THR A 55 4.47 14.29 2.88
N THR A 56 5.29 13.61 3.67
CA THR A 56 5.05 12.23 4.09
C THR A 56 4.61 12.20 5.54
N ASN A 57 3.59 11.40 5.85
CA ASN A 57 3.14 11.17 7.22
C ASN A 57 3.13 9.68 7.50
N ASN A 58 3.67 9.30 8.66
CA ASN A 58 3.66 7.93 9.16
C ASN A 58 4.33 6.95 8.18
N THR A 59 5.41 7.37 7.53
CA THR A 59 6.16 6.48 6.64
C THR A 59 6.85 5.40 7.46
N HIS A 60 6.63 4.15 7.08
CA HIS A 60 7.31 3.00 7.65
C HIS A 60 8.41 2.55 6.70
N ILE A 61 9.66 2.83 7.04
CA ILE A 61 10.83 2.50 6.24
C ILE A 61 11.31 1.11 6.68
N ILE A 62 11.29 0.15 5.76
CA ILE A 62 11.63 -1.24 6.05
C ILE A 62 12.85 -1.69 5.25
N ASN A 63 13.48 -2.77 5.71
CA ASN A 63 14.66 -3.40 5.09
C ASN A 63 15.79 -2.38 4.80
N HIS A 64 16.07 -2.14 3.51
CA HIS A 64 17.06 -1.17 3.01
C HIS A 64 16.40 0.07 2.41
N GLY A 65 15.12 0.30 2.71
CA GLY A 65 14.40 1.51 2.34
C GLY A 65 15.11 2.75 2.87
N GLN A 66 15.09 3.82 2.09
CA GLN A 66 15.70 5.10 2.42
C GLN A 66 14.72 6.19 2.05
N GLN A 67 14.52 7.13 2.96
CA GLN A 67 13.76 8.34 2.68
C GLN A 67 14.70 9.54 2.75
N ASN A 68 14.72 10.32 1.67
CA ASN A 68 15.59 11.48 1.56
C ASN A 68 14.76 12.75 1.31
N VAL A 69 14.69 13.60 2.34
CA VAL A 69 13.86 14.80 2.36
C VAL A 69 14.65 15.98 1.83
N HIS A 70 14.28 16.44 0.62
CA HIS A 70 14.88 17.57 -0.07
C HIS A 70 13.92 18.76 -0.08
N GLY A 71 13.88 19.46 1.05
CA GLY A 71 13.03 20.65 1.22
C GLY A 71 11.57 20.38 1.55
N GLY A 72 11.13 19.11 1.50
CA GLY A 72 9.79 18.70 1.92
C GLY A 72 9.65 18.47 3.42
N VAL A 73 8.52 17.86 3.82
CA VAL A 73 8.20 17.56 5.22
C VAL A 73 8.02 16.05 5.41
N SER A 74 8.62 15.50 6.46
CA SER A 74 8.45 14.10 6.85
C SER A 74 8.04 14.03 8.31
N ASN A 75 6.84 13.52 8.57
CA ASN A 75 6.23 13.49 9.89
C ASN A 75 6.06 12.05 10.37
N GLY A 76 6.72 11.69 11.47
CA GLY A 76 6.52 10.38 12.11
C GLY A 76 7.02 9.20 11.29
N SER A 77 8.12 9.39 10.55
CA SER A 77 8.78 8.31 9.80
C SER A 77 9.62 7.44 10.73
N LEU A 78 9.48 6.12 10.61
CA LEU A 78 10.12 5.10 11.45
C LEU A 78 10.86 4.07 10.61
#